data_AF-A0A2P1JHE6-F1
#
_entry.id   AF-A0A2P1JHE6-F1
#
_cell.length_a   1.000
_cell.length_b   1.000
_cell.length_c   1.000
_cell.angle_alpha   90.00
_cell.angle_beta   90.00
_cell.angle_gamma   90.00
#
_symmetry.space_group_name_H-M   'P 1'
#
loop_
_entity.id
_entity.type
_entity.pdbx_description
1 polymer ?
#
loop_
_entity_poly.entity_id
_entity_poly.type
_entity_poly.pdbx_seq_one_letter_code
_entity_poly.pdbx_strand_id
1 'polypeptide(L)'
;MSCDALEKSGKKIIKTCYMLHESVGNEHIKEELFLLATYAEQWKPALSAAGFYDLNQTTLSTLFEAIITYLVIIIQFNLALV
;
A
#
# COMPACT_ATOMS: atom_id res chain seq x y z
N MET A 1 -10.70 1.55 2.56
CA MET A 1 -9.99 1.85 3.83
C MET A 1 -9.49 0.59 4.54
N SER A 2 -10.27 -0.49 4.64
CA SER A 2 -9.80 -1.74 5.26
C SER A 2 -8.60 -2.39 4.56
N CYS A 3 -8.51 -2.31 3.22
CA CYS A 3 -7.36 -2.81 2.45
C CYS A 3 -6.06 -2.05 2.78
N ASP A 4 -6.15 -0.72 2.87
CA ASP A 4 -5.03 0.14 3.25
C ASP A 4 -4.62 -0.09 4.72
N ALA A 5 -5.59 -0.28 5.62
CA ALA A 5 -5.32 -0.63 7.01
C ALA A 5 -4.61 -2.00 7.13
N LEU A 6 -5.01 -2.99 6.32
CA LEU A 6 -4.37 -4.30 6.27
C LEU A 6 -2.92 -4.19 5.77
N GLU A 7 -2.67 -3.43 4.70
CA GLU A 7 -1.31 -3.23 4.18
C GLU A 7 -0.42 -2.49 5.19
N LYS A 8 -0.96 -1.46 5.85
CA LYS A 8 -0.26 -0.72 6.93
C LYS A 8 0.04 -1.61 8.12
N SER A 9 -0.89 -2.49 8.51
CA SER A 9 -0.68 -3.46 9.59
C SER A 9 0.46 -4.43 9.27
N GLY A 10 0.48 -4.98 8.05
CA GLY A 10 1.58 -5.84 7.58
C GLY A 10 2.94 -5.13 7.61
N LYS A 11 3.02 -3.88 7.11
CA LYS A 11 4.24 -3.05 7.18
C LYS A 11 4.68 -2.80 8.63
N LYS A 12 3.74 -2.62 9.56
CA LYS A 12 4.04 -2.38 10.98
C LYS A 12 4.66 -3.61 11.64
N ILE A 13 4.19 -4.82 11.30
CA ILE A 13 4.76 -6.07 11.81
C ILE A 13 6.22 -6.22 11.37
N ILE A 14 6.49 -6.03 10.07
CA ILE A 14 7.85 -6.11 9.49
C ILE A 14 8.78 -5.11 10.19
N LYS A 15 8.36 -3.84 10.29
CA LYS A 15 9.14 -2.79 10.97
C LYS A 15 9.43 -3.14 12.43
N THR A 16 8.45 -3.69 13.13
CA THR A 16 8.60 -4.06 14.55
C THR A 16 9.61 -5.19 14.71
N CYS A 17 9.62 -6.17 13.81
CA CYS A 17 10.60 -7.26 13.82
C CYS A 17 12.03 -6.73 13.61
N TYR A 18 12.24 -5.81 12.67
CA TYR A 18 13.56 -5.19 12.46
C TYR A 18 14.02 -4.34 13.64
N MET A 19 13.14 -3.53 14.24
CA MET A 19 13.50 -2.76 15.44
C MET A 19 13.86 -3.66 16.63
N LEU A 20 13.11 -4.75 16.83
CA LEU A 20 13.40 -5.72 17.89
C LEU A 20 14.72 -6.44 17.62
N HIS A 21 14.99 -6.83 16.37
CA HIS A 21 16.25 -7.46 15.96
C HIS A 21 17.47 -6.59 16.31
N GLU A 22 17.38 -5.27 16.14
CA GLU A 22 18.47 -4.35 16.51
C GLU A 22 18.63 -4.19 18.03
N SER A 23 17.53 -4.24 18.78
CA SER A 23 17.51 -4.02 20.23
C SER A 23 17.84 -5.26 21.09
N VAL A 24 17.74 -6.46 20.53
CA VAL A 24 17.91 -7.73 21.25
C VAL A 24 19.38 -8.16 21.28
N GLY A 25 19.89 -8.42 22.48
CA GLY A 25 21.27 -8.90 22.68
C GLY A 25 21.46 -10.42 22.57
N ASN A 26 20.38 -11.19 22.44
CA ASN A 26 20.45 -12.65 22.27
C ASN A 26 20.50 -12.98 20.76
N GLU A 27 21.63 -13.52 20.29
CA GLU A 27 21.86 -13.85 18.88
C GLU A 27 20.79 -14.78 18.29
N HIS A 28 20.33 -15.77 19.06
CA HIS A 28 19.34 -16.72 18.55
C HIS A 28 17.97 -16.06 18.31
N ILE A 29 17.53 -15.20 19.23
CA ILE A 29 16.29 -14.41 19.07
C ILE A 29 16.44 -13.40 17.93
N LYS A 30 17.66 -12.89 17.73
CA LYS A 30 18.00 -11.99 16.62
C LYS A 30 17.75 -12.68 15.28
N GLU A 31 18.27 -13.88 15.08
CA GLU A 31 18.08 -14.66 13.85
C GLU A 31 16.61 -14.97 13.61
N GLU A 32 15.88 -15.41 14.63
CA GLU A 32 14.43 -15.68 14.52
C GLU A 32 13.61 -14.44 14.14
N LEU A 33 13.93 -13.27 14.72
CA LEU A 33 13.29 -12.00 14.37
C LEU A 33 13.58 -11.57 12.93
N PHE A 34 14.80 -11.83 12.45
CA PHE A 34 15.18 -11.58 11.06
C PHE A 34 14.44 -12.51 10.10
N LEU A 35 14.36 -13.80 10.43
CA LEU A 35 13.62 -14.79 9.67
C LEU A 35 12.13 -14.44 9.60
N LEU A 36 11.54 -14.04 10.73
CA LEU A 36 10.15 -13.60 10.82
C LEU A 36 9.88 -12.34 10.00
N ALA A 37 10.79 -11.35 10.03
CA ALA A 37 10.69 -10.17 9.17
C ALA A 37 10.69 -10.56 7.68
N THR A 38 11.58 -11.48 7.31
CA THR A 38 11.71 -12.00 5.93
C THR A 38 10.42 -12.70 5.48
N TYR A 39 9.83 -13.55 6.32
CA TYR A 39 8.54 -14.18 6.02
C TYR A 39 7.40 -13.16 5.95
N ALA A 40 7.36 -12.20 6.86
CA ALA A 40 6.33 -11.17 6.88
C ALA A 40 6.39 -10.27 5.63
N GLU A 41 7.58 -10.03 5.05
CA GLU A 41 7.72 -9.34 3.76
C GLU A 41 7.09 -10.14 2.61
N GLN A 42 7.28 -11.46 2.58
CA GLN A 42 6.69 -12.33 1.56
C GLN A 42 5.18 -12.52 1.74
N TRP A 43 4.70 -12.50 2.98
CA TRP A 43 3.28 -12.70 3.30
C TRP A 43 2.48 -11.41 3.36
N LYS A 44 3.12 -10.24 3.18
CA LYS A 44 2.43 -8.96 3.23
C LYS A 44 1.27 -8.98 2.24
N PRO A 45 0.01 -8.91 2.69
CA PRO A 45 -1.13 -8.93 1.78
C PRO A 45 -1.09 -7.69 0.90
N ALA A 46 -0.81 -7.89 -0.38
CA ALA A 46 -1.00 -6.91 -1.43
C ALA A 46 -2.34 -7.22 -2.11
N LEU A 47 -3.36 -6.42 -1.79
CA LEU A 47 -4.66 -6.54 -2.44
C LEU A 47 -4.56 -5.87 -3.80
N SER A 48 -4.50 -6.66 -4.86
CA SER A 48 -4.50 -6.16 -6.23
C SER A 48 -5.80 -6.54 -6.94
N ALA A 49 -6.26 -5.65 -7.81
CA ALA A 49 -7.34 -5.93 -8.74
C ALA A 49 -6.77 -6.71 -9.93
N ALA A 50 -6.78 -8.04 -9.83
CA ALA A 50 -6.25 -8.96 -10.85
C ALA A 50 -4.81 -8.63 -11.32
N GLY A 51 -3.99 -8.06 -10.43
CA GLY A 51 -2.61 -7.65 -10.73
C GLY A 51 -2.44 -6.37 -11.56
N PHE A 52 -3.53 -5.72 -11.99
CA PHE A 52 -3.45 -4.48 -12.78
C PHE A 52 -3.20 -3.24 -11.92
N TYR A 53 -3.81 -3.20 -10.74
CA TYR A 53 -3.71 -2.07 -9.81
C TYR A 53 -3.73 -2.55 -8.37
N ASP A 54 -2.91 -1.96 -7.52
CA ASP A 54 -3.02 -2.13 -6.08
C ASP A 54 -4.25 -1.38 -5.58
N LEU A 55 -5.09 -2.06 -4.79
CA LEU A 55 -6.28 -1.53 -4.15
C LEU A 55 -5.89 -0.84 -2.83
N ASN A 56 -5.34 0.37 -2.96
CA ASN A 56 -4.94 1.23 -1.84
C ASN A 56 -5.75 2.54 -1.84
N GLN A 57 -5.47 3.42 -0.88
CA GLN A 57 -6.15 4.71 -0.81
C GLN A 57 -5.87 5.59 -2.04
N THR A 58 -4.72 5.42 -2.68
CA THR A 58 -4.32 6.15 -3.89
C THR A 58 -5.27 5.86 -5.04
N THR A 59 -5.74 4.61 -5.21
CA THR A 59 -6.68 4.22 -6.27
C THR A 59 -7.93 5.09 -6.30
N LEU A 60 -8.48 5.43 -5.13
CA LEU A 60 -9.66 6.29 -5.01
C LEU A 60 -9.34 7.71 -5.48
N SER A 61 -8.18 8.24 -5.08
CA SER A 61 -7.72 9.55 -5.53
C SER A 61 -7.51 9.60 -7.04
N THR A 62 -6.90 8.57 -7.64
CA THR A 62 -6.69 8.50 -9.10
C THR A 62 -8.02 8.41 -9.86
N LEU A 63 -9.01 7.71 -9.30
CA LEU A 63 -10.36 7.67 -9.89
C LEU A 63 -11.02 9.05 -9.90
N PHE A 64 -10.97 9.78 -8.79
CA PHE A 64 -11.50 11.14 -8.73
C PHE A 64 -10.76 12.08 -9.69
N GLU A 65 -9.45 11.98 -9.77
CA GLU A 65 -8.63 12.74 -10.72
C GLU A 65 -9.06 12.49 -12.17
N ALA A 66 -9.24 11.22 -12.55
CA ALA A 66 -9.67 10.85 -13.89
C ALA A 66 -11.08 11.39 -14.20
N ILE A 67 -12.02 11.26 -13.27
CA ILE A 67 -13.39 11.78 -13.41
C ILE A 67 -13.37 13.30 -13.59
N ILE A 68 -12.66 14.03 -12.72
CA ILE A 68 -12.59 15.49 -12.77
C ILE A 68 -11.94 15.94 -14.08
N THR A 69 -10.83 15.30 -14.48
CA THR A 69 -10.14 15.62 -15.73
C THR A 69 -11.06 15.44 -16.93
N TYR A 70 -11.80 14.32 -16.98
CA TYR A 70 -12.74 14.06 -18.07
C TYR A 70 -13.91 15.06 -18.09
N LEU A 71 -14.45 15.43 -16.92
CA LEU A 71 -15.49 16.45 -16.81
C LEU A 71 -15.00 17.82 -17.30
N VAL A 72 -13.80 18.24 -16.91
CA VAL A 72 -13.19 19.49 -17.37
C VAL A 72 -13.05 19.50 -18.89
N ILE A 73 -12.56 18.40 -19.47
CA ILE A 73 -12.43 18.25 -20.92
C ILE A 73 -13.81 18.38 -21.60
N ILE A 74 -14.84 17.68 -21.12
CA ILE A 74 -16.20 17.79 -21.67
C ILE A 74 -16.72 19.22 -21.61
N ILE A 75 -16.53 19.91 -20.48
CA ILE A 75 -16.99 21.30 -20.31
C ILE A 75 -16.28 22.22 -21.30
N GLN A 76 -14.96 22.07 -21.48
CA GLN A 76 -14.19 22.85 -22.44
C GLN A 76 -14.68 22.63 -23.88
N PHE A 77 -14.93 21.38 -24.26
CA PHE A 77 -15.48 21.07 -25.59
C PHE A 77 -16.90 21.62 -25.78
N ASN A 78 -17.75 21.55 -24.76
CA ASN A 78 -19.11 22.08 -24.82
C ASN A 78 -19.12 23.61 -24.98
N LEU A 79 -18.32 24.32 -24.19
CA LEU A 79 -18.18 25.78 -24.27
C LEU A 79 -17.57 26.25 -25.59
N ALA A 80 -16.67 25.48 -26.20
CA ALA A 80 -16.02 25.84 -27.47
C ALA A 80 -16.91 25.57 -28.71
N LEU A 81 -17.97 24.77 -28.57
CA LEU A 81 -18.93 24.42 -29.63
C LEU A 81 -20.18 25.32 -29.66
N VAL A 82 -20.27 26.28 -28.72
CA VAL A 82 -21.28 27.35 -28.67
C VAL A 82 -20.69 28.63 -29.24
#